data_AF-A0AAU6SBN8-F1
#
_entry.id   AF-A0AAU6SBN8-F1
#
_cell.length_a   1.000
_cell.length_b   1.000
_cell.length_c   1.000
_cell.angle_alpha   90.00
_cell.angle_beta   90.00
_cell.angle_gamma   90.00
#
_symmetry.space_group_name_H-M   'P 1'
#
loop_
_entity.id
_entity.type
_entity.pdbx_description
1 polymer ?
#
loop_
_entity_poly.entity_id
_entity_poly.type
_entity_poly.pdbx_seq_one_letter_code
_entity_poly.pdbx_strand_id
1 'polypeptide(L)'
;MLQRVIGRLRSKDRVDIDWRNRVLDTRLHVSFLAREKDVTGRVVRVYDSAEGLSGGQRQKLVIFCLAAALRYQLTEEEDDVPRVGSIVLDEAFDKADIRHTRNAMEVFREFGFHMILATPQKLLQTLEQYVGAITSVSNPDRNASRLANVVFSVEQAEVAATPHVESRA
;
A
#
# COMPACT_ATOMS: atom_id res chain seq x y z
N MET A 1 -18.64 44.50 7.78
CA MET A 1 -18.13 43.10 7.87
C MET A 1 -17.73 42.55 6.50
N LEU A 2 -18.61 42.56 5.49
CA LEU A 2 -18.35 42.01 4.15
C LEU A 2 -17.14 42.65 3.43
N GLN A 3 -16.99 43.98 3.48
CA GLN A 3 -15.85 44.66 2.85
C GLN A 3 -14.48 44.26 3.46
N ARG A 4 -14.45 43.89 4.74
CA ARG A 4 -13.22 43.43 5.40
C ARG A 4 -12.81 42.04 4.89
N VAL A 5 -13.79 41.16 4.64
CA VAL A 5 -13.56 39.83 4.06
C VAL A 5 -13.11 39.96 2.60
N ILE A 6 -13.76 40.80 1.80
CA ILE A 6 -13.38 41.06 0.40
C ILE A 6 -11.97 41.67 0.32
N GLY A 7 -11.65 42.60 1.22
CA GLY A 7 -10.30 43.18 1.33
C GLY A 7 -9.25 42.12 1.65
N ARG A 8 -9.56 41.23 2.60
CA ARG A 8 -8.68 40.11 2.96
C ARG A 8 -8.49 39.09 1.83
N LEU A 9 -9.55 38.78 1.07
CA LEU A 9 -9.48 37.89 -0.10
C LEU A 9 -8.61 38.44 -1.24
N ARG A 10 -8.53 39.77 -1.35
CA ARG A 10 -7.69 40.50 -2.32
C ARG A 10 -6.26 40.76 -1.84
N SER A 11 -5.98 40.52 -0.57
CA SER A 11 -4.65 40.72 0.02
C SER A 11 -3.61 39.79 -0.62
N LYS A 12 -2.38 40.29 -0.75
CA LYS A 12 -1.22 39.53 -1.24
C LYS A 12 -0.32 39.04 -0.11
N ASP A 13 -0.70 39.30 1.14
CA ASP A 13 0.04 38.84 2.31
C ASP A 13 -0.05 37.31 2.42
N ARG A 14 1.06 36.66 2.79
CA ARG A 14 1.14 35.19 2.86
C ARG A 14 0.07 34.59 3.78
N VAL A 15 -0.19 35.23 4.92
CA VAL A 15 -1.21 34.81 5.89
C VAL A 15 -2.62 34.83 5.30
N ASP A 16 -2.93 35.85 4.48
CA ASP A 16 -4.24 35.99 3.86
C ASP A 16 -4.41 35.08 2.65
N ILE A 17 -3.32 34.77 1.94
CA ILE A 17 -3.30 33.75 0.88
C ILE A 17 -3.56 32.36 1.48
N ASP A 18 -2.86 31.99 2.55
CA ASP A 18 -3.08 30.70 3.23
C ASP A 18 -4.49 30.58 3.79
N TRP A 19 -4.99 31.63 4.44
CA TRP A 19 -6.37 31.70 4.90
C TRP A 19 -7.35 31.57 3.74
N ARG A 20 -7.15 32.32 2.65
CA ARG A 20 -8.00 32.28 1.45
C ARG A 20 -8.05 30.87 0.86
N ASN A 21 -6.91 30.22 0.70
CA ASN A 21 -6.84 28.85 0.20
C ASN A 21 -7.60 27.91 1.14
N ARG A 22 -7.46 28.09 2.45
CA ARG A 22 -8.17 27.27 3.44
C ARG A 22 -9.68 27.44 3.41
N VAL A 23 -10.19 28.66 3.22
CA VAL A 23 -11.65 28.94 3.24
C VAL A 23 -12.33 28.81 1.88
N LEU A 24 -11.59 28.86 0.77
CA LEU A 24 -12.16 28.70 -0.57
C LEU A 24 -12.05 27.27 -1.09
N ASP A 25 -11.08 26.49 -0.61
CA ASP A 25 -10.96 25.08 -0.99
C ASP A 25 -11.94 24.23 -0.16
N THR A 26 -13.07 23.88 -0.77
CA THR A 26 -14.12 23.07 -0.13
C THR A 26 -13.62 21.69 0.32
N ARG A 27 -12.52 21.18 -0.25
CA ARG A 27 -11.91 19.90 0.17
C ARG A 27 -11.32 19.98 1.56
N LEU A 28 -10.90 21.17 2.01
CA LEU A 28 -10.37 21.41 3.35
C LEU A 28 -11.46 21.56 4.42
N HIS A 29 -12.73 21.54 4.02
CA HIS A 29 -13.89 21.64 4.92
C HIS A 29 -14.56 20.29 5.19
N VAL A 30 -14.04 19.21 4.61
CA VAL A 30 -14.54 17.85 4.85
C VAL A 30 -13.57 17.12 5.76
N SER A 31 -14.08 16.46 6.81
CA SER A 31 -13.33 15.51 7.61
C SER A 31 -13.83 14.09 7.33
N PHE A 32 -12.91 13.13 7.37
CA PHE A 32 -13.20 11.72 7.16
C PHE A 32 -12.83 10.96 8.42
N LEU A 33 -13.71 10.06 8.84
CA LEU A 33 -13.48 9.20 9.99
C LEU A 33 -13.57 7.74 9.53
N ALA A 34 -12.46 7.02 9.60
CA ALA A 34 -12.42 5.61 9.25
C ALA A 34 -12.66 4.74 10.50
N ARG A 35 -13.44 3.67 10.37
CA ARG A 35 -13.70 2.72 11.46
C ARG A 35 -13.25 1.33 11.02
N GLU A 36 -12.25 0.78 11.68
CA GLU A 36 -11.83 -0.61 11.49
C GLU A 36 -12.74 -1.50 12.32
N LYS A 37 -13.39 -2.46 11.65
CA LYS A 37 -14.27 -3.45 12.26
C LYS A 37 -13.63 -4.82 12.20
N ASP A 38 -13.87 -5.64 13.22
CA ASP A 38 -13.51 -7.06 13.15
C ASP A 38 -14.54 -7.86 12.32
N VAL A 39 -14.29 -9.16 12.19
CA VAL A 39 -15.17 -10.12 11.50
C VAL A 39 -16.57 -10.21 12.11
N THR A 40 -16.75 -9.78 13.36
CA THR A 40 -18.05 -9.73 14.04
C THR A 40 -18.78 -8.40 13.85
N GLY A 41 -18.14 -7.45 13.15
CA GLY A 41 -18.69 -6.11 12.89
C GLY A 41 -18.46 -5.11 14.02
N ARG A 42 -17.77 -5.49 15.09
CA ARG A 42 -17.46 -4.60 16.22
C ARG A 42 -16.36 -3.62 15.80
N VAL A 43 -16.55 -2.34 16.10
CA VAL A 43 -15.53 -1.32 15.87
C VAL A 43 -14.37 -1.57 16.83
N VAL A 44 -13.23 -1.97 16.27
CA VAL A 44 -12.00 -2.21 17.01
C VAL A 44 -11.19 -0.92 17.10
N ARG A 45 -11.21 -0.10 16.03
CA ARG A 45 -10.48 1.17 16.00
C ARG A 45 -11.21 2.24 15.21
N VAL A 46 -10.94 3.49 15.57
CA VAL A 46 -11.43 4.69 14.89
C VAL A 46 -10.23 5.57 14.55
N TYR A 47 -10.19 6.02 13.30
CA TYR A 47 -9.17 6.91 12.75
C TYR A 47 -9.84 8.23 12.36
N ASP A 48 -9.67 9.26 13.18
CA ASP A 48 -10.24 10.60 12.99
C ASP A 48 -9.28 11.52 12.22
N SER A 49 -7.98 11.34 12.44
CA SER A 49 -6.90 11.93 11.65
C SER A 49 -5.60 11.15 11.87
N ALA A 50 -4.52 11.51 11.16
CA ALA A 50 -3.20 10.91 11.42
C ALA A 50 -2.62 11.32 12.80
N GLU A 51 -3.19 12.33 13.47
CA GLU A 51 -2.81 12.78 14.81
C GLU A 51 -3.36 11.82 15.88
N GLY A 52 -2.50 11.38 16.80
CA GLY A 52 -2.88 10.47 17.90
C GLY A 52 -2.71 8.96 17.63
N LEU A 53 -2.34 8.54 16.41
CA LEU A 53 -2.06 7.13 16.09
C LEU A 53 -0.64 6.71 16.53
N SER A 54 -0.48 5.45 16.95
CA SER A 54 0.86 4.85 17.08
C SER A 54 1.56 4.79 15.72
N GLY A 55 2.90 4.80 15.69
CA GLY A 55 3.69 4.85 14.45
C GLY A 55 3.27 3.79 13.42
N GLY A 56 3.06 2.55 13.85
CA GLY A 56 2.63 1.46 12.97
C GLY A 56 1.17 1.57 12.51
N GLN A 57 0.28 2.13 13.33
CA GLN A 57 -1.11 2.36 12.93
C GLN A 57 -1.23 3.44 11.86
N ARG A 58 -0.45 4.52 11.98
CA ARG A 58 -0.39 5.57 10.97
C ARG A 58 0.09 5.01 9.63
N GLN A 59 1.13 4.17 9.64
CA GLN A 59 1.67 3.58 8.42
C GLN A 59 0.68 2.62 7.74
N LYS A 60 0.00 1.73 8.50
CA LYS A 60 -1.05 0.85 7.94
C LYS A 60 -2.16 1.67 7.26
N LEU A 61 -2.61 2.76 7.89
CA LEU A 61 -3.65 3.61 7.34
C LEU A 61 -3.20 4.32 6.04
N VAL A 62 -1.98 4.85 6.02
CA VAL A 62 -1.45 5.54 4.82
C VAL A 62 -1.38 4.60 3.62
N ILE A 63 -0.83 3.39 3.82
CA ILE A 63 -0.73 2.38 2.78
C ILE A 63 -2.12 1.93 2.30
N PHE A 64 -3.05 1.70 3.22
CA PHE A 64 -4.43 1.38 2.89
C PHE A 64 -5.08 2.48 2.04
N CYS A 65 -4.99 3.74 2.47
CA CYS A 65 -5.54 4.87 1.72
C CYS A 65 -4.90 5.01 0.35
N LEU A 66 -3.59 4.77 0.24
CA LEU A 66 -2.87 4.79 -1.04
C LEU A 66 -3.39 3.71 -1.99
N ALA A 67 -3.46 2.46 -1.54
CA ALA A 67 -3.97 1.36 -2.35
C ALA A 67 -5.44 1.57 -2.78
N ALA A 68 -6.28 2.05 -1.85
CA ALA A 68 -7.66 2.39 -2.14
C ALA A 68 -7.79 3.51 -3.18
N ALA A 69 -7.01 4.57 -3.04
CA ALA A 69 -7.00 5.69 -3.99
C ALA A 69 -6.52 5.25 -5.38
N LEU A 70 -5.47 4.43 -5.45
CA LEU A 70 -4.99 3.86 -6.70
C LEU A 70 -6.07 3.00 -7.35
N ARG A 71 -6.76 2.16 -6.56
CA ARG A 71 -7.81 1.29 -7.09
C ARG A 71 -8.97 2.11 -7.64
N TYR A 72 -9.40 3.12 -6.89
CA TYR A 72 -10.43 4.06 -7.33
C TYR A 72 -10.06 4.77 -8.64
N GLN A 73 -8.79 5.16 -8.79
CA GLN A 73 -8.32 5.90 -9.97
C GLN A 73 -8.09 5.01 -11.22
N LEU A 74 -7.78 3.72 -11.01
CA LEU A 74 -7.34 2.78 -12.06
C LEU A 74 -8.41 1.75 -12.45
N THR A 75 -9.58 1.78 -11.82
CA THR A 75 -10.68 0.85 -12.08
C THR A 75 -11.87 1.64 -12.61
N GLU A 76 -12.47 1.19 -13.71
CA GLU A 76 -13.75 1.74 -14.20
C GLU A 76 -14.88 1.27 -13.27
N GLU A 77 -15.98 2.03 -13.17
CA GLU A 77 -17.07 1.78 -12.19
C GLU A 77 -17.69 0.37 -12.30
N GLU A 78 -17.51 -0.32 -13.43
CA GLU A 78 -18.10 -1.63 -13.72
C GLU A 78 -17.17 -2.83 -13.46
N ASP A 79 -15.89 -2.59 -13.15
CA ASP A 79 -14.90 -3.67 -13.00
C ASP A 79 -14.58 -3.99 -11.53
N ASP A 80 -14.59 -5.28 -11.17
CA ASP A 80 -14.25 -5.76 -9.83
C ASP A 80 -12.73 -5.77 -9.56
N VAL A 81 -11.88 -5.50 -10.56
CA VAL A 81 -10.42 -5.44 -10.44
C VAL A 81 -9.84 -4.37 -11.37
N PRO A 82 -8.70 -3.74 -11.03
CA PRO A 82 -8.07 -2.77 -11.91
C PRO A 82 -7.64 -3.42 -13.23
N ARG A 83 -8.04 -2.85 -14.38
CA ARG A 83 -7.61 -3.33 -15.72
C ARG A 83 -6.09 -3.31 -15.88
N VAL A 84 -5.44 -2.34 -15.25
CA VAL A 84 -3.98 -2.22 -15.17
C VAL A 84 -3.58 -2.15 -13.69
N GLY A 85 -3.29 -3.32 -13.11
CA GLY A 85 -3.00 -3.46 -11.68
C GLY A 85 -1.52 -3.64 -11.32
N SER A 86 -0.58 -3.48 -12.26
CA SER A 86 0.83 -3.72 -11.95
C SER A 86 1.50 -2.49 -11.32
N ILE A 87 2.07 -2.66 -10.13
CA ILE A 87 2.83 -1.63 -9.40
C ILE A 87 4.29 -2.07 -9.36
N VAL A 88 5.17 -1.23 -9.90
CA VAL A 88 6.62 -1.43 -9.86
C VAL A 88 7.22 -0.57 -8.76
N LEU A 89 7.96 -1.17 -7.82
CA LEU A 89 8.71 -0.46 -6.80
C LEU A 89 10.20 -0.75 -6.96
N ASP A 90 10.96 0.31 -7.24
CA ASP A 90 12.42 0.26 -7.16
C ASP A 90 12.87 0.47 -5.72
N GLU A 91 13.99 -0.15 -5.34
CA GLU A 91 14.52 -0.16 -3.97
C GLU A 91 13.44 -0.49 -2.93
N ALA A 92 12.64 -1.52 -3.25
CA ALA A 92 11.43 -1.80 -2.49
C ALA A 92 11.75 -2.11 -1.03
N PHE A 93 11.13 -1.33 -0.13
CA PHE A 93 11.16 -1.55 1.31
C PHE A 93 12.57 -1.47 1.95
N ASP A 94 13.51 -0.74 1.36
CA ASP A 94 14.92 -0.65 1.82
C ASP A 94 15.09 -0.28 3.31
N LYS A 95 14.17 0.54 3.83
CA LYS A 95 14.14 1.09 5.20
C LYS A 95 12.89 0.65 5.98
N ALA A 96 12.01 -0.14 5.38
CA ALA A 96 10.80 -0.60 6.04
C ALA A 96 11.09 -1.85 6.87
N ASP A 97 10.47 -1.98 8.04
CA ASP A 97 10.57 -3.23 8.79
C ASP A 97 9.74 -4.36 8.12
N ILE A 98 9.99 -5.58 8.56
CA ILE A 98 9.33 -6.82 8.13
C ILE A 98 7.79 -6.75 8.22
N ARG A 99 7.25 -6.25 9.35
CA ARG A 99 5.80 -6.16 9.62
C ARG A 99 5.15 -5.12 8.71
N HIS A 100 5.79 -3.98 8.51
CA HIS A 100 5.26 -2.91 7.64
C HIS A 100 5.25 -3.35 6.18
N THR A 101 6.33 -3.99 5.72
CA THR A 101 6.43 -4.56 4.38
C THR A 101 5.32 -5.60 4.14
N ARG A 102 5.12 -6.51 5.09
CA ARG A 102 4.06 -7.52 5.01
C ARG A 102 2.68 -6.90 4.92
N ASN A 103 2.37 -5.94 5.80
CA ASN A 103 1.09 -5.24 5.77
C ASN A 103 0.87 -4.53 4.43
N ALA A 104 1.91 -3.92 3.85
CA ALA A 104 1.80 -3.27 2.55
C ALA A 104 1.47 -4.27 1.43
N MET A 105 2.18 -5.40 1.39
CA MET A 105 1.93 -6.44 0.39
C MET A 105 0.53 -7.06 0.53
N GLU A 106 0.06 -7.29 1.76
CA GLU A 106 -1.30 -7.78 2.01
C GLU A 106 -2.35 -6.82 1.48
N VAL A 107 -2.21 -5.53 1.81
CA VAL A 107 -3.13 -4.49 1.32
C VAL A 107 -3.12 -4.47 -0.20
N PHE A 108 -1.96 -4.33 -0.85
CA PHE A 108 -1.92 -4.26 -2.32
C PHE A 108 -2.51 -5.52 -2.98
N ARG A 109 -2.25 -6.71 -2.42
CA ARG A 109 -2.85 -7.96 -2.89
C ARG A 109 -4.37 -8.00 -2.72
N GLU A 110 -4.89 -7.58 -1.56
CA GLU A 110 -6.35 -7.52 -1.31
C GLU A 110 -7.04 -6.53 -2.24
N PHE A 111 -6.39 -5.42 -2.58
CA PHE A 111 -6.88 -4.46 -3.57
C PHE A 111 -6.67 -4.93 -5.02
N GLY A 112 -6.13 -6.13 -5.26
CA GLY A 112 -6.02 -6.74 -6.58
C GLY A 112 -4.84 -6.23 -7.41
N PHE A 113 -3.83 -5.64 -6.79
CA PHE A 113 -2.62 -5.20 -7.47
C PHE A 113 -1.59 -6.33 -7.60
N HIS A 114 -0.90 -6.35 -8.73
CA HIS A 114 0.26 -7.18 -9.01
C HIS A 114 1.55 -6.40 -8.71
N MET A 115 2.35 -6.88 -7.76
CA MET A 115 3.54 -6.17 -7.28
C MET A 115 4.80 -6.67 -7.97
N ILE A 116 5.58 -5.76 -8.55
CA ILE A 116 6.91 -6.01 -9.13
C ILE A 116 7.93 -5.25 -8.29
N LEU A 117 8.79 -5.97 -7.57
CA LEU A 117 9.74 -5.38 -6.63
C LEU A 117 11.16 -5.54 -7.16
N ALA A 118 11.89 -4.43 -7.31
CA ALA A 118 13.32 -4.47 -7.56
C ALA A 118 14.08 -4.48 -6.22
N THR A 119 15.21 -5.21 -6.22
CA THR A 119 16.21 -5.23 -5.13
C THR A 119 15.69 -5.48 -3.69
N PRO A 120 14.79 -6.46 -3.43
CA PRO A 120 14.25 -6.70 -2.08
C PRO A 120 15.22 -7.48 -1.16
N GLN A 121 16.54 -7.35 -1.33
CA GLN A 121 17.56 -8.30 -0.86
C GLN A 121 17.49 -8.66 0.63
N LYS A 122 17.04 -7.74 1.49
CA LYS A 122 16.91 -7.97 2.94
C LYS A 122 15.58 -8.61 3.37
N LEU A 123 14.61 -8.71 2.45
CA LEU A 123 13.21 -9.02 2.75
C LEU A 123 12.66 -10.22 1.96
N LEU A 124 13.49 -10.85 1.13
CA LEU A 124 13.11 -12.03 0.33
C LEU A 124 12.43 -13.13 1.16
N GLN A 125 13.01 -13.50 2.31
CA GLN A 125 12.40 -14.49 3.22
C GLN A 125 11.05 -14.02 3.80
N THR A 126 10.87 -12.71 4.00
CA THR A 126 9.61 -12.16 4.54
C THR A 126 8.51 -12.16 3.49
N LEU A 127 8.90 -12.00 2.23
CA LEU A 127 8.04 -11.79 1.08
C LEU A 127 7.69 -13.08 0.33
N GLU A 128 8.34 -14.19 0.66
CA GLU A 128 8.24 -15.48 -0.05
C GLU A 128 6.79 -15.89 -0.38
N GLN A 129 5.86 -15.78 0.58
CA GLN A 129 4.43 -16.10 0.39
C GLN A 129 3.68 -15.21 -0.63
N TYR A 130 4.25 -14.07 -1.03
CA TYR A 130 3.67 -13.16 -2.02
C TYR A 130 4.41 -13.23 -3.37
N VAL A 131 5.51 -13.99 -3.45
CA VAL A 131 6.39 -14.00 -4.61
C VAL A 131 6.06 -15.18 -5.51
N GLY A 132 5.49 -14.92 -6.69
CA GLY A 132 5.24 -15.93 -7.71
C GLY A 132 6.45 -16.21 -8.61
N ALA A 133 7.38 -15.26 -8.74
CA ALA A 133 8.61 -15.42 -9.50
C ALA A 133 9.71 -14.46 -9.03
N ILE A 134 10.96 -14.87 -9.19
CA ILE A 134 12.15 -14.04 -9.01
C ILE A 134 12.93 -14.00 -10.31
N THR A 135 13.30 -12.81 -10.75
CA THR A 135 14.25 -12.59 -11.84
C THR A 135 15.54 -12.02 -11.25
N SER A 136 16.62 -12.79 -11.30
CA SER A 136 17.95 -12.34 -10.92
C SER A 136 18.63 -11.71 -12.13
N VAL A 137 19.10 -10.48 -11.96
CA VAL A 137 19.85 -9.73 -12.98
C VAL A 137 21.31 -9.66 -12.54
N SER A 138 22.23 -10.13 -13.38
CA SER A 138 23.67 -10.08 -13.12
C SER A 138 24.42 -9.46 -14.29
N ASN A 139 25.51 -8.73 -14.03
CA ASN A 139 26.37 -8.17 -15.06
C ASN A 139 27.84 -8.41 -14.68
N PRO A 140 28.33 -9.66 -14.81
CA PRO A 140 29.64 -10.04 -14.27
C PRO A 140 30.81 -9.30 -14.93
N ASP A 141 30.74 -9.10 -16.24
CA ASP A 141 31.81 -8.47 -17.03
C ASP A 141 31.58 -6.97 -17.29
N ARG A 142 30.54 -6.39 -16.67
CA ARG A 142 30.03 -5.02 -16.91
C ARG A 142 29.65 -4.68 -18.36
N ASN A 143 29.74 -5.64 -19.28
CA ASN A 143 29.48 -5.44 -20.70
C ASN A 143 28.11 -5.97 -21.16
N ALA A 144 27.47 -6.84 -20.36
CA ALA A 144 26.18 -7.41 -20.72
C ALA A 144 25.40 -7.89 -19.48
N SER A 145 24.14 -7.47 -19.37
CA SER A 145 23.21 -7.99 -18.37
C SER A 145 22.75 -9.39 -18.74
N ARG A 146 22.75 -10.29 -17.77
CA ARG A 146 22.26 -11.67 -17.83
C ARG A 146 21.06 -11.81 -16.91
N LEU A 147 20.03 -12.52 -17.36
CA LEU A 147 18.81 -12.80 -16.59
C LEU A 147 18.77 -14.27 -16.21
N ALA A 148 18.37 -14.56 -14.98
CA ALA A 148 18.02 -15.90 -14.52
C ALA A 148 16.67 -15.85 -13.80
N ASN A 149 15.70 -16.61 -14.30
CA ASN A 149 14.33 -16.58 -13.82
C ASN A 149 14.01 -17.85 -13.03
N VAL A 150 13.37 -17.69 -11.88
CA VAL A 150 12.83 -18.76 -11.05
C VAL A 150 11.35 -18.47 -10.84
N VAL A 151 10.49 -19.40 -11.23
CA VAL A 151 9.03 -19.30 -11.02
C VAL A 151 8.66 -20.26 -9.90
N PHE A 152 7.89 -19.80 -8.93
CA PHE A 152 7.38 -20.60 -7.83
C PHE A 152 6.01 -21.17 -8.23
N SER A 153 5.88 -22.50 -8.25
CA SER A 153 4.60 -23.17 -8.50
C SER A 153 3.79 -23.27 -7.20
N VAL A 154 2.51 -22.88 -7.25
CA VAL A 154 1.57 -22.91 -6.12
C VAL A 154 1.32 -24.34 -5.58
N GLU A 155 1.56 -25.39 -6.37
CA GLU A 155 1.30 -26.79 -6.02
C GLU A 155 2.22 -27.40 -4.95
N GLN A 156 3.36 -26.79 -4.61
CA GLN A 156 4.31 -27.39 -3.67
C GLN A 156 4.02 -27.10 -2.19
N ALA A 157 3.07 -26.22 -1.87
CA ALA A 157 2.77 -25.84 -0.49
C ALA A 157 1.81 -26.81 0.24
N GLU A 158 0.93 -27.52 -0.47
CA GLU A 158 -0.05 -28.44 0.16
C GLU A 158 0.52 -29.83 0.47
N VAL A 159 1.55 -30.28 -0.25
CA VAL A 159 2.11 -31.63 -0.07
C VAL A 159 2.91 -31.77 1.23
N ALA A 160 3.39 -30.66 1.80
CA ALA A 160 4.20 -30.68 3.03
C ALA A 160 3.36 -30.78 4.33
N ALA A 161 2.02 -30.67 4.28
CA ALA A 161 1.18 -30.54 5.48
C ALA A 161 0.44 -31.82 5.90
N THR A 162 0.60 -32.95 5.19
CA THR A 162 -0.09 -34.21 5.56
C THR A 162 0.91 -35.27 6.02
N PRO A 163 1.11 -35.48 7.33
CA PRO A 163 1.88 -36.62 7.79
C PRO A 163 1.01 -37.87 7.62
N HIS A 164 1.35 -38.73 6.65
CA HIS A 164 0.83 -40.09 6.59
C HIS A 164 1.33 -40.85 7.82
N VAL A 165 0.46 -41.00 8.81
CA VAL A 165 0.64 -41.96 9.91
C VAL A 165 0.38 -43.34 9.33
N GLU A 166 1.44 -44.09 9.03
CA GLU A 166 1.36 -45.53 8.78
C GLU A 166 0.91 -46.24 10.06
N SER A 167 -0.36 -46.65 10.10
CA SER A 167 -0.85 -47.66 11.02
C SER A 167 -0.40 -49.02 10.51
N ARG A 168 0.60 -49.62 11.17
CA ARG A 168 0.90 -51.06 11.02
C ARG A 168 -0.06 -51.85 11.92
N ALA A 169 -0.68 -52.85 11.28
CA ALA A 169 -1.47 -53.91 11.89
C ALA A 169 -0.65 -54.77 12.86
#